data_AF-A0A0U3GMW8-F1
#
_entry.id   AF-A0A0U3GMW8-F1
#
_cell.length_a   1.000
_cell.length_b   1.000
_cell.length_c   1.000
_cell.angle_alpha   90.00
_cell.angle_beta   90.00
_cell.angle_gamma   90.00
#
_symmetry.space_group_name_H-M   'P 1'
#
loop_
_entity.id
_entity.type
_entity.pdbx_description
1 polymer ?
#
loop_
_entity_poly.entity_id
_entity_poly.type
_entity_poly.pdbx_seq_one_letter_code
_entity_poly.pdbx_strand_id
1 'polypeptide(L)'
;MSDIILGWDPAGWNRWNYAAVTEQVAVTGLHLEPWSVGRSVAPGTGVWLLLLGAHGPGLIGHGVVLSGQPGHPDQAATSSGQPEFTVQVAFDALLPLGDHVPAAVLDAAVPGVVWDSAETEGMALESGDEAAVRALWATHGPAQGPDPTQPVPGTYPETAVVRVTANRYERDPEARRACIAHRGSSCAACGFSFELAYGELGKDFIDVHHVVPAAQLGGGYQLDPLTDLVPLCANCHAMAHHGVTTPRTQAELRQIMATAGYLRGTTVAPEEIEAQRVAREILGK
;
A
#
# COMPACT_ATOMS: atom_id res chain seq x y z
N MET A 1 2.46 -16.52 -15.85
CA MET A 1 3.54 -16.98 -14.95
C MET A 1 2.82 -17.48 -13.73
N SER A 2 3.13 -18.68 -13.28
CA SER A 2 2.42 -19.27 -12.14
C SER A 2 3.04 -18.83 -10.83
N ASP A 3 2.21 -18.46 -9.86
CA ASP A 3 2.66 -18.14 -8.51
C ASP A 3 3.29 -19.37 -7.84
N ILE A 4 4.15 -19.14 -6.84
CA ILE A 4 4.81 -20.22 -6.08
C ILE A 4 4.51 -20.12 -4.59
N ILE A 5 4.59 -21.27 -3.91
CA ILE A 5 4.48 -21.34 -2.44
C ILE A 5 5.88 -21.50 -1.83
N LEU A 6 6.18 -20.74 -0.78
CA LEU A 6 7.39 -20.89 0.03
C LEU A 6 6.98 -21.28 1.45
N GLY A 7 7.54 -22.37 1.96
CA GLY A 7 7.26 -22.87 3.31
C GLY A 7 8.20 -22.26 4.35
N TRP A 8 7.65 -21.79 5.47
CA TRP A 8 8.43 -21.18 6.54
C TRP A 8 8.02 -21.71 7.91
N ASP A 9 8.99 -22.29 8.63
CA ASP A 9 8.84 -22.70 10.03
C ASP A 9 9.66 -21.75 10.93
N PRO A 10 9.01 -20.95 11.80
CA PRO A 10 9.69 -20.04 12.72
C PRO A 10 10.70 -20.72 13.65
N ALA A 11 10.54 -22.02 13.93
CA ALA A 11 11.45 -22.80 14.76
C ALA A 11 12.61 -23.43 13.97
N GLY A 12 12.47 -23.54 12.65
CA GLY A 12 13.38 -24.27 11.78
C GLY A 12 14.54 -23.41 11.25
N TRP A 13 14.25 -22.52 10.30
CA TRP A 13 15.26 -21.77 9.56
C TRP A 13 14.81 -20.35 9.27
N ASN A 14 15.78 -19.50 8.94
CA ASN A 14 15.64 -18.05 8.88
C ASN A 14 15.15 -17.47 10.23
N ARG A 15 16.09 -17.09 11.11
CA ARG A 15 15.80 -16.54 12.46
C ARG A 15 15.26 -15.11 12.38
N TRP A 16 14.28 -14.89 11.52
CA TRP A 16 13.53 -13.66 11.40
C TRP A 16 13.03 -13.24 12.77
N ASN A 17 13.30 -11.99 13.14
CA ASN A 17 12.43 -11.32 14.07
C ASN A 17 11.15 -10.96 13.31
N TYR A 18 10.27 -11.94 13.12
CA TYR A 18 9.12 -11.84 12.23
C TYR A 18 8.19 -10.68 12.60
N ALA A 19 8.04 -10.39 13.89
CA ALA A 19 7.29 -9.23 14.36
C ALA A 19 7.89 -7.92 13.81
N ALA A 20 9.20 -7.74 13.93
CA ALA A 20 9.88 -6.56 13.38
C ALA A 20 9.83 -6.51 11.84
N VAL A 21 9.87 -7.65 11.16
CA VAL A 21 9.73 -7.72 9.70
C VAL A 21 8.31 -7.33 9.27
N THR A 22 7.29 -7.79 9.99
CA THR A 22 5.89 -7.43 9.73
C THR A 22 5.66 -5.94 9.92
N GLU A 23 6.22 -5.36 11.00
CA GLU A 23 6.22 -3.90 11.21
C GLU A 23 6.96 -3.15 10.11
N GLN A 24 8.12 -3.67 9.67
CA GLN A 24 8.87 -3.09 8.56
C GLN A 24 8.01 -3.06 7.30
N VAL A 25 7.39 -4.17 6.89
CA VAL A 25 6.52 -4.22 5.70
C VAL A 25 5.37 -3.22 5.81
N ALA A 26 4.75 -3.10 6.99
CA ALA A 26 3.68 -2.12 7.22
C ALA A 26 4.15 -0.66 7.04
N VAL A 27 5.42 -0.36 7.32
CA VAL A 27 6.00 1.00 7.26
C VAL A 27 6.65 1.30 5.91
N THR A 28 7.41 0.37 5.34
CA THR A 28 8.21 0.57 4.12
C THR A 28 7.53 0.02 2.88
N GLY A 29 6.46 -0.77 3.04
CA GLY A 29 5.74 -1.46 1.97
C GLY A 29 6.43 -2.72 1.46
N LEU A 30 7.66 -3.03 1.93
CA LEU A 30 8.37 -4.25 1.53
C LEU A 30 9.51 -4.64 2.48
N HIS A 31 9.77 -5.94 2.53
CA HIS A 31 10.96 -6.56 3.10
C HIS A 31 11.62 -7.48 2.07
N LEU A 32 12.93 -7.37 1.89
CA LEU A 32 13.70 -8.17 0.93
C LEU A 32 14.37 -9.34 1.64
N GLU A 33 14.17 -10.54 1.11
CA GLU A 33 14.76 -11.74 1.69
C GLU A 33 15.28 -12.70 0.60
N PRO A 34 16.52 -13.21 0.74
CA PRO A 34 16.98 -14.36 -0.03
C PRO A 34 16.22 -15.63 0.35
N TRP A 35 15.74 -16.39 -0.64
CA TRP A 35 15.11 -17.69 -0.44
C TRP A 35 15.71 -18.76 -1.34
N SER A 36 16.01 -19.93 -0.78
CA SER A 36 16.46 -21.09 -1.55
C SER A 36 15.28 -21.83 -2.17
N VAL A 37 15.34 -22.09 -3.48
CA VAL A 37 14.31 -22.82 -4.22
C VAL A 37 14.98 -23.86 -5.13
N GLY A 38 14.33 -25.01 -5.32
CA GLY A 38 14.87 -26.12 -6.12
C GLY A 38 14.81 -25.92 -7.64
N ARG A 39 14.46 -24.72 -8.12
CA ARG A 39 14.29 -24.41 -9.55
C ARG A 39 14.51 -22.93 -9.85
N SER A 40 14.81 -22.60 -11.10
CA SER A 40 14.79 -21.22 -11.57
C SER A 40 13.36 -20.66 -11.53
N VAL A 41 13.20 -19.44 -11.02
CA VAL A 41 11.93 -18.71 -10.96
C VAL A 41 12.13 -17.33 -11.59
N ALA A 42 11.20 -16.94 -12.46
CA ALA A 42 11.30 -15.68 -13.19
C ALA A 42 10.99 -14.47 -12.28
N PRO A 43 11.65 -13.32 -12.47
CA PRO A 43 11.22 -12.06 -11.88
C PRO A 43 9.76 -11.73 -12.20
N GLY A 44 9.04 -11.15 -11.24
CA GLY A 44 7.61 -10.88 -11.35
C GLY A 44 6.71 -12.08 -11.06
N THR A 45 7.28 -13.22 -10.64
CA THR A 45 6.48 -14.36 -10.14
C THR A 45 5.96 -14.03 -8.74
N GLY A 46 4.65 -14.18 -8.53
CA GLY A 46 4.04 -14.02 -7.22
C GLY A 46 4.44 -15.15 -6.27
N VAL A 47 4.52 -14.82 -4.99
CA VAL A 47 4.98 -15.69 -3.91
C VAL A 47 3.95 -15.69 -2.80
N TRP A 48 3.59 -16.88 -2.34
CA TRP A 48 2.73 -17.12 -1.19
C TRP A 48 3.57 -17.73 -0.06
N LEU A 49 3.59 -17.07 1.09
CA LEU A 49 4.34 -17.54 2.27
C LEU A 49 3.44 -18.43 3.13
N LEU A 50 3.77 -19.71 3.20
CA LEU A 50 3.07 -20.71 3.99
C LEU A 50 3.77 -20.87 5.35
N LEU A 51 3.10 -20.49 6.43
CA LEU A 51 3.52 -20.79 7.79
C LEU A 51 3.39 -22.30 8.03
N LEU A 52 4.42 -22.88 8.64
CA LEU A 52 4.50 -24.28 9.05
C LEU A 52 4.86 -24.38 10.54
N GLY A 53 4.82 -25.60 11.08
CA GLY A 53 5.26 -25.88 12.45
C GLY A 53 4.16 -25.69 13.51
N ALA A 54 4.58 -25.38 14.75
CA ALA A 54 3.73 -25.46 15.94
C ALA A 54 2.59 -24.42 16.02
N HIS A 55 2.64 -23.37 15.19
CA HIS A 55 1.62 -22.32 15.15
C HIS A 55 0.38 -22.70 14.34
N GLY A 56 0.37 -23.91 13.76
CA GLY A 56 -0.64 -24.33 12.80
C GLY A 56 -0.26 -23.85 11.39
N PRO A 57 -0.48 -24.70 10.37
CA PRO A 57 -0.12 -24.34 9.01
C PRO A 57 -1.15 -23.39 8.39
N GLY A 58 -0.67 -22.48 7.55
CA GLY A 58 -1.54 -21.57 6.83
C GLY A 58 -0.84 -20.41 6.15
N LEU A 59 -1.56 -19.72 5.28
CA LEU A 59 -0.99 -18.66 4.45
C LEU A 59 -0.83 -17.38 5.25
N ILE A 60 0.40 -16.89 5.36
CA ILE A 60 0.76 -15.76 6.25
C ILE A 60 1.34 -14.55 5.49
N GLY A 61 1.62 -14.68 4.19
CA GLY A 61 2.22 -13.59 3.45
C GLY A 61 2.11 -13.70 1.94
N HIS A 62 2.31 -12.56 1.30
CA HIS A 62 2.48 -12.41 -0.13
C HIS A 62 3.79 -11.66 -0.43
N GLY A 63 4.41 -12.01 -1.55
CA GLY A 63 5.56 -11.31 -2.08
C GLY A 63 5.73 -11.53 -3.58
N VAL A 64 6.82 -10.99 -4.12
CA VAL A 64 7.14 -11.10 -5.54
C VAL A 64 8.63 -11.39 -5.70
N VAL A 65 8.99 -12.30 -6.60
CA VAL A 65 10.38 -12.55 -6.96
C VAL A 65 10.94 -11.33 -7.72
N LEU A 66 12.00 -10.72 -7.20
CA LEU A 66 12.71 -9.63 -7.89
C LEU A 66 13.82 -10.14 -8.81
N SER A 67 14.53 -11.18 -8.38
CA SER A 67 15.64 -11.77 -9.13
C SER A 67 15.88 -13.20 -8.69
N GLY A 68 16.39 -14.04 -9.58
CA GLY A 68 16.86 -15.39 -9.25
C GLY A 68 18.28 -15.60 -9.75
N GLN A 69 19.11 -16.29 -8.97
CA GLN A 69 20.45 -16.69 -9.36
C GLN A 69 20.68 -18.17 -9.00
N PRO A 70 21.52 -18.90 -9.76
CA PRO A 70 21.99 -20.21 -9.33
C PRO A 70 22.70 -20.10 -7.96
N GLY A 71 22.48 -21.07 -7.08
CA GLY A 71 23.15 -21.14 -5.79
C GLY A 71 24.67 -21.23 -5.95
N HIS A 72 25.40 -20.65 -4.99
CA HIS A 72 26.86 -20.76 -4.98
C HIS A 72 27.28 -22.21 -4.66
N PRO A 73 28.24 -22.79 -5.40
CA PRO A 73 28.65 -24.20 -5.23
C PRO A 73 29.36 -24.54 -3.91
N ASP A 74 29.49 -23.58 -2.98
CA ASP A 74 30.22 -23.72 -1.72
C ASP A 74 29.30 -23.90 -0.48
N GLN A 75 27.98 -23.90 -0.68
CA GLN A 75 27.02 -24.35 0.33
C GLN A 75 26.66 -25.81 0.04
N ALA A 76 26.79 -26.65 1.06
CA ALA A 76 26.78 -28.11 0.96
C ALA A 76 25.72 -28.62 -0.03
N ALA A 77 26.18 -29.31 -1.08
CA ALA A 77 25.32 -30.01 -2.02
C ALA A 77 24.27 -30.82 -1.23
N THR A 78 23.02 -30.43 -1.36
CA THR A 78 21.91 -31.20 -0.81
C THR A 78 21.90 -32.57 -1.48
N SER A 79 21.49 -33.60 -0.73
CA SER A 79 21.53 -35.01 -1.15
C SER A 79 20.67 -35.35 -2.37
N SER A 80 19.96 -34.37 -2.95
CA SER A 80 19.01 -34.52 -4.05
C SER A 80 19.61 -34.30 -5.44
N GLY A 81 20.84 -33.77 -5.55
CA GLY A 81 21.52 -33.59 -6.85
C GLY A 81 20.86 -32.58 -7.80
N GLN A 82 19.88 -31.81 -7.35
CA GLN A 82 19.26 -30.71 -8.11
C GLN A 82 20.03 -29.41 -7.88
N PRO A 83 20.21 -28.56 -8.90
CA PRO A 83 20.80 -27.24 -8.71
C PRO A 83 19.89 -26.39 -7.82
N GLU A 84 20.38 -26.00 -6.66
CA GLU A 84 19.72 -25.04 -5.78
C GLU A 84 19.80 -23.65 -6.42
N PHE A 85 18.70 -22.91 -6.42
CA PHE A 85 18.64 -21.51 -6.87
C PHE A 85 18.30 -20.63 -5.68
N THR A 86 18.86 -19.43 -5.62
CA THR A 86 18.49 -18.43 -4.64
C THR A 86 17.72 -17.31 -5.33
N VAL A 87 16.51 -17.04 -4.86
CA VAL A 87 15.68 -15.92 -5.32
C VAL A 87 15.69 -14.80 -4.27
N GLN A 88 15.63 -13.56 -4.72
CA GLN A 88 15.34 -12.41 -3.86
C GLN A 88 13.83 -12.18 -3.90
N VAL A 89 13.17 -12.35 -2.77
CA VAL A 89 11.73 -12.13 -2.63
C VAL A 89 11.51 -10.78 -1.97
N ALA A 90 10.64 -9.96 -2.56
CA ALA A 90 10.10 -8.77 -1.93
C ALA A 90 8.74 -9.10 -1.31
N PHE A 91 8.72 -9.41 -0.02
CA PHE A 91 7.47 -9.56 0.73
C PHE A 91 6.83 -8.19 0.90
N ASP A 92 5.65 -8.01 0.32
CA ASP A 92 4.90 -6.75 0.31
C ASP A 92 3.61 -6.82 1.14
N ALA A 93 3.25 -8.00 1.65
CA ALA A 93 2.23 -8.17 2.67
C ALA A 93 2.58 -9.34 3.59
N LEU A 94 2.55 -9.10 4.90
CA LEU A 94 2.74 -10.11 5.94
C LEU A 94 1.67 -9.93 7.03
N LEU A 95 1.13 -11.04 7.51
CA LEU A 95 0.18 -11.09 8.62
C LEU A 95 0.92 -11.38 9.93
N PRO A 96 0.50 -10.81 11.07
CA PRO A 96 1.02 -11.22 12.37
C PRO A 96 0.85 -12.73 12.62
N LEU A 97 1.75 -13.32 13.42
CA LEU A 97 1.62 -14.71 13.82
C LEU A 97 0.29 -14.93 14.56
N GLY A 98 -0.52 -15.86 14.06
CA GLY A 98 -1.87 -16.16 14.56
C GLY A 98 -2.99 -15.63 13.68
N ASP A 99 -2.71 -14.69 12.79
CA ASP A 99 -3.71 -14.09 11.87
C ASP A 99 -3.68 -14.73 10.48
N HIS A 100 -2.84 -15.74 10.26
CA HIS A 100 -2.72 -16.45 8.99
C HIS A 100 -4.05 -17.08 8.54
N VAL A 101 -4.23 -17.23 7.23
CA VAL A 101 -5.37 -17.98 6.66
C VAL A 101 -5.14 -19.47 6.96
N PRO A 102 -5.98 -20.13 7.78
CA PRO A 102 -5.71 -21.50 8.22
C PRO A 102 -5.71 -22.49 7.05
N ALA A 103 -4.84 -23.51 7.11
CA ALA A 103 -4.77 -24.56 6.09
C ALA A 103 -6.12 -25.22 5.79
N ALA A 104 -7.00 -25.41 6.79
CA ALA A 104 -8.32 -25.98 6.58
C ALA A 104 -9.24 -25.09 5.69
N VAL A 105 -9.09 -23.76 5.76
CA VAL A 105 -9.83 -22.82 4.91
C VAL A 105 -9.28 -22.87 3.48
N LEU A 106 -7.96 -22.95 3.35
CA LEU A 106 -7.27 -23.07 2.07
C LEU A 106 -7.61 -24.40 1.38
N ASP A 107 -7.59 -25.52 2.10
CA ASP A 107 -7.93 -26.86 1.61
C ASP A 107 -9.39 -26.93 1.12
N ALA A 108 -10.32 -26.31 1.84
CA ALA A 108 -11.72 -26.26 1.41
C ALA A 108 -11.92 -25.51 0.08
N ALA A 109 -11.11 -24.49 -0.21
CA ALA A 109 -11.18 -23.71 -1.45
C ALA A 109 -10.30 -24.28 -2.57
N VAL A 110 -9.15 -24.87 -2.20
CA VAL A 110 -8.09 -25.35 -3.07
C VAL A 110 -7.60 -26.72 -2.57
N PRO A 111 -8.42 -27.79 -2.75
CA PRO A 111 -8.12 -29.12 -2.22
C PRO A 111 -7.00 -29.85 -2.98
N GLY A 112 -6.55 -29.31 -4.11
CA GLY A 112 -5.45 -29.86 -4.91
C GLY A 112 -4.06 -29.59 -4.33
N VAL A 113 -3.96 -28.74 -3.31
CA VAL A 113 -2.70 -28.30 -2.70
C VAL A 113 -2.65 -28.77 -1.25
N VAL A 114 -1.52 -29.35 -0.85
CA VAL A 114 -1.31 -29.81 0.53
C VAL A 114 -0.80 -28.64 1.38
N TRP A 115 -1.69 -27.97 2.11
CA TRP A 115 -1.39 -26.72 2.82
C TRP A 115 -0.68 -26.90 4.17
N ASP A 116 -0.25 -28.10 4.54
CA ASP A 116 0.36 -28.41 5.84
C ASP A 116 1.73 -29.10 5.75
N SER A 117 2.32 -29.17 4.55
CA SER A 117 3.55 -29.89 4.30
C SER A 117 4.68 -29.00 3.79
N ALA A 118 5.89 -29.28 4.24
CA ALA A 118 7.12 -28.71 3.67
C ALA A 118 7.35 -29.18 2.22
N GLU A 119 6.70 -30.27 1.79
CA GLU A 119 6.78 -30.76 0.40
C GLU A 119 6.13 -29.80 -0.60
N THR A 120 5.31 -28.85 -0.12
CA THR A 120 4.67 -27.81 -0.92
C THR A 120 5.62 -26.63 -1.20
N GLU A 121 6.80 -26.61 -0.57
CA GLU A 121 7.81 -25.58 -0.82
C GLU A 121 8.33 -25.63 -2.26
N GLY A 122 8.29 -24.49 -2.94
CA GLY A 122 8.70 -24.35 -4.33
C GLY A 122 7.69 -24.91 -5.34
N MET A 123 6.50 -25.36 -4.90
CA MET A 123 5.42 -25.77 -5.81
C MET A 123 4.89 -24.56 -6.60
N ALA A 124 4.62 -24.75 -7.89
CA ALA A 124 3.86 -23.77 -8.68
C ALA A 124 2.37 -24.06 -8.48
N LEU A 125 1.58 -23.01 -8.25
CA LEU A 125 0.14 -23.10 -8.28
C LEU A 125 -0.36 -23.26 -9.72
N GLU A 126 -1.42 -24.04 -9.90
CA GLU A 126 -2.14 -24.05 -11.17
C GLU A 126 -2.98 -22.78 -11.31
N SER A 127 -3.21 -22.31 -12.54
CA SER A 127 -3.90 -21.03 -12.76
C SER A 127 -5.33 -20.96 -12.19
N GLY A 128 -6.00 -22.11 -12.01
CA GLY A 128 -7.30 -22.17 -11.35
C GLY A 128 -7.23 -21.94 -9.83
N ASP A 129 -6.15 -22.42 -9.21
CA ASP A 129 -5.93 -22.34 -7.76
C ASP A 129 -5.49 -20.94 -7.34
N GLU A 130 -4.71 -20.25 -8.18
CA GLU A 130 -4.25 -18.88 -7.93
C GLU A 130 -5.42 -17.92 -7.67
N ALA A 131 -6.48 -17.99 -8.48
CA ALA A 131 -7.64 -17.13 -8.32
C ALA A 131 -8.36 -17.37 -6.99
N ALA A 132 -8.46 -18.64 -6.56
CA ALA A 132 -9.08 -19.01 -5.29
C ALA A 132 -8.24 -18.55 -4.09
N VAL A 133 -6.91 -18.74 -4.13
CA VAL A 133 -5.99 -18.23 -3.10
C VAL A 133 -6.11 -16.70 -2.98
N ARG A 134 -6.12 -15.99 -4.11
CA ARG A 134 -6.26 -14.51 -4.13
C ARG A 134 -7.61 -14.05 -3.56
N ALA A 135 -8.69 -14.76 -3.85
CA ALA A 135 -10.02 -14.44 -3.30
C ALA A 135 -10.07 -14.63 -1.78
N LEU A 136 -9.46 -15.70 -1.26
CA LEU A 136 -9.29 -15.89 0.18
C LEU A 136 -8.41 -14.80 0.78
N TRP A 137 -7.29 -14.46 0.13
CA TRP A 137 -6.39 -13.41 0.57
C TRP A 137 -7.05 -12.02 0.57
N ALA A 138 -7.91 -11.70 -0.39
CA ALA A 138 -8.68 -10.47 -0.39
C ALA A 138 -9.65 -10.35 0.80
N THR A 139 -10.06 -11.50 1.36
CA THR A 139 -11.01 -11.56 2.49
C THR A 139 -10.30 -11.62 3.84
N HIS A 140 -9.18 -12.35 3.92
CA HIS A 140 -8.49 -12.70 5.17
C HIS A 140 -7.09 -12.12 5.28
N GLY A 141 -6.56 -11.52 4.21
CA GLY A 141 -5.26 -10.88 4.18
C GLY A 141 -5.23 -9.56 4.94
N PRO A 142 -4.16 -8.75 4.77
CA PRO A 142 -4.03 -7.51 5.51
C PRO A 142 -5.14 -6.52 5.13
N ALA A 143 -5.51 -5.69 6.09
CA ALA A 143 -6.48 -4.63 5.88
C ALA A 143 -6.01 -3.66 4.80
N GLN A 144 -6.97 -3.02 4.13
CA GLN A 144 -6.68 -1.97 3.17
C GLN A 144 -5.87 -0.84 3.83
N GLY A 145 -4.84 -0.37 3.12
CA GLY A 145 -3.99 0.72 3.57
C GLY A 145 -4.73 2.07 3.65
N PRO A 146 -4.02 3.15 4.03
CA PRO A 146 -4.61 4.48 4.21
C PRO A 146 -5.14 5.09 2.90
N ASP A 147 -4.68 4.60 1.74
CA ASP A 147 -5.18 4.99 0.44
C ASP A 147 -6.15 3.92 -0.09
N PRO A 148 -7.47 4.20 -0.12
CA PRO A 148 -8.46 3.22 -0.55
C PRO A 148 -8.42 2.94 -2.06
N THR A 149 -7.61 3.69 -2.82
CA THR A 149 -7.46 3.49 -4.27
C THR A 149 -6.33 2.52 -4.62
N GLN A 150 -5.51 2.16 -3.63
CA GLN A 150 -4.44 1.19 -3.82
C GLN A 150 -4.94 -0.22 -3.53
N PRO A 151 -4.63 -1.21 -4.40
CA PRO A 151 -5.00 -2.59 -4.15
C PRO A 151 -4.16 -3.16 -3.00
N VAL A 152 -4.76 -4.06 -2.21
CA VAL A 152 -4.02 -4.84 -1.22
C VAL A 152 -3.04 -5.77 -1.95
N PRO A 153 -1.76 -5.82 -1.58
CA PRO A 153 -0.79 -6.71 -2.24
C PRO A 153 -1.27 -8.16 -2.24
N GLY A 154 -1.11 -8.83 -3.39
CA GLY A 154 -1.58 -10.19 -3.62
C GLY A 154 -3.04 -10.33 -4.06
N THR A 155 -3.86 -9.27 -4.01
CA THR A 155 -5.27 -9.36 -4.48
C THR A 155 -5.42 -9.33 -6.00
N TYR A 156 -4.45 -8.73 -6.70
CA TYR A 156 -4.36 -8.73 -8.16
C TYR A 156 -3.12 -9.51 -8.61
N PRO A 157 -3.16 -10.16 -9.80
CA PRO A 157 -1.96 -10.72 -10.41
C PRO A 157 -0.87 -9.67 -10.56
N GLU A 158 0.40 -10.06 -10.41
CA GLU A 158 1.53 -9.13 -10.51
C GLU A 158 1.58 -8.42 -11.88
N THR A 159 1.15 -9.10 -12.94
CA THR A 159 1.05 -8.53 -14.29
C THR A 159 -0.02 -7.46 -14.45
N ALA A 160 -0.93 -7.31 -13.47
CA ALA A 160 -2.03 -6.35 -13.47
C ALA A 160 -1.79 -5.15 -12.55
N VAL A 161 -0.66 -5.09 -11.85
CA VAL A 161 -0.32 -4.01 -10.92
C VAL A 161 0.96 -3.30 -11.35
N VAL A 162 1.10 -2.05 -10.93
CA VAL A 162 2.33 -1.27 -11.05
C VAL A 162 2.64 -0.69 -9.68
N ARG A 163 3.90 -0.79 -9.26
CA ARG A 163 4.36 -0.17 -8.02
C ARG A 163 4.58 1.34 -8.24
N VAL A 164 3.93 2.15 -7.40
CA VAL A 164 4.08 3.60 -7.37
C VAL A 164 4.80 4.01 -6.09
N THR A 165 5.72 4.96 -6.18
CA THR A 165 6.37 5.54 -5.00
C THR A 165 5.47 6.63 -4.41
N ALA A 166 5.42 6.70 -3.08
CA ALA A 166 4.65 7.71 -2.36
C ALA A 166 5.54 8.46 -1.35
N ASN A 167 5.13 9.69 -1.01
CA ASN A 167 5.78 10.46 0.04
C ASN A 167 5.45 9.84 1.41
N ARG A 168 6.46 9.31 2.12
CA ARG A 168 6.29 8.71 3.45
C ARG A 168 5.66 9.65 4.47
N TYR A 169 5.92 10.96 4.40
CA TYR A 169 5.41 11.93 5.38
C TYR A 169 3.91 12.16 5.21
N GLU A 170 3.39 12.08 3.98
CA GLU A 170 1.96 12.20 3.68
C GLU A 170 1.20 10.89 3.93
N ARG A 171 1.91 9.77 4.07
CA ARG A 171 1.34 8.44 4.30
C ARG A 171 1.55 7.90 5.72
N ASP A 172 2.18 8.68 6.60
CA ASP A 172 2.36 8.33 8.00
C ASP A 172 1.02 8.38 8.75
N PRO A 173 0.50 7.24 9.24
CA PRO A 173 -0.82 7.19 9.87
C PRO A 173 -0.85 7.91 11.22
N GLU A 174 0.26 7.99 11.94
CA GLU A 174 0.32 8.70 13.22
C GLU A 174 0.36 10.21 13.00
N ALA A 175 1.21 10.66 12.08
CA ALA A 175 1.28 12.07 11.71
C ALA A 175 -0.04 12.56 11.13
N ARG A 176 -0.68 11.75 10.28
CA ARG A 176 -2.02 12.04 9.75
C ARG A 176 -3.05 12.21 10.86
N ARG A 177 -3.14 11.26 11.80
CA ARG A 177 -4.05 11.34 12.95
C ARG A 177 -3.80 12.60 13.77
N ALA A 178 -2.55 12.93 14.06
CA ALA A 178 -2.18 14.12 14.81
C ALA A 178 -2.57 15.42 14.09
N CYS A 179 -2.33 15.50 12.78
CA CYS A 179 -2.70 16.64 11.94
C CYS A 179 -4.22 16.85 11.92
N ILE A 180 -5.00 15.80 11.67
CA ILE A 180 -6.48 15.87 11.64
C ILE A 180 -7.04 16.21 13.03
N ALA A 181 -6.51 15.62 14.10
CA ALA A 181 -6.94 15.94 15.46
C ALA A 181 -6.70 17.42 15.83
N HIS A 182 -5.63 18.03 15.30
CA HIS A 182 -5.31 19.43 15.56
C HIS A 182 -6.04 20.41 14.63
N ARG A 183 -6.16 20.09 13.34
CA ARG A 183 -6.63 21.01 12.28
C ARG A 183 -8.05 20.74 11.79
N GLY A 184 -8.64 19.61 12.18
CA GLY A 184 -9.91 19.11 11.68
C GLY A 184 -9.82 18.39 10.33
N SER A 185 -10.95 17.83 9.88
CA SER A 185 -11.07 17.02 8.66
C SER A 185 -11.57 17.81 7.44
N SER A 186 -11.65 19.13 7.53
CA SER A 186 -12.05 20.02 6.42
C SER A 186 -10.84 20.48 5.62
N CYS A 187 -10.99 20.57 4.30
CA CYS A 187 -9.93 21.01 3.40
C CYS A 187 -9.49 22.44 3.73
N ALA A 188 -8.22 22.60 4.08
CA ALA A 188 -7.65 23.90 4.39
C ALA A 188 -7.65 24.83 3.18
N ALA A 189 -7.70 24.34 1.95
CA ALA A 189 -7.78 25.18 0.76
C ALA A 189 -9.22 25.62 0.46
N CYS A 190 -10.11 24.67 0.12
CA CYS A 190 -11.45 24.96 -0.40
C CYS A 190 -12.60 24.81 0.61
N GLY A 191 -12.32 24.34 1.83
CA GLY A 191 -13.33 24.13 2.88
C GLY A 191 -14.18 22.86 2.72
N PHE A 192 -13.97 22.05 1.67
CA PHE A 192 -14.68 20.79 1.48
C PHE A 192 -14.45 19.84 2.68
N SER A 193 -15.53 19.25 3.19
CA SER A 193 -15.50 18.21 4.21
C SER A 193 -16.15 16.95 3.65
N PHE A 194 -15.40 15.84 3.66
CA PHE A 194 -15.93 14.55 3.24
C PHE A 194 -17.05 14.08 4.17
N GLU A 195 -16.93 14.31 5.47
CA GLU A 195 -17.96 13.94 6.45
C GLU A 195 -19.26 14.70 6.23
N LEU A 196 -19.19 16.02 5.96
CA LEU A 196 -20.39 16.79 5.64
C LEU A 196 -21.04 16.37 4.31
N ALA A 197 -20.23 15.94 3.32
CA ALA A 197 -20.72 15.56 1.99
C ALA A 197 -21.21 14.10 1.91
N TYR A 198 -20.57 13.18 2.63
CA TYR A 198 -20.76 11.74 2.50
C TYR A 198 -21.15 11.04 3.82
N GLY A 199 -21.35 11.80 4.90
CA GLY A 199 -21.67 11.26 6.23
C GLY A 199 -20.52 10.46 6.83
N GLU A 200 -20.85 9.40 7.58
CA GLU A 200 -19.86 8.58 8.30
C GLU A 200 -18.79 7.98 7.35
N LEU A 201 -19.13 7.71 6.09
CA LEU A 201 -18.17 7.24 5.08
C LEU A 201 -17.01 8.21 4.87
N GLY A 202 -17.27 9.52 5.00
CA GLY A 202 -16.28 10.58 4.79
C GLY A 202 -15.56 11.03 6.06
N LYS A 203 -15.90 10.45 7.22
CA LYS A 203 -15.29 10.81 8.50
C LYS A 203 -13.79 10.57 8.48
N ASP A 204 -13.04 11.59 8.85
CA ASP A 204 -11.57 11.60 8.87
C ASP A 204 -10.93 11.10 7.56
N PHE A 205 -11.63 11.12 6.42
CA PHE A 205 -11.14 10.58 5.13
C PHE A 205 -10.06 11.43 4.47
N ILE A 206 -10.00 12.72 4.80
CA ILE A 206 -9.19 13.73 4.12
C ILE A 206 -7.69 13.37 4.01
N ASP A 207 -7.05 13.75 2.91
CA ASP A 207 -5.60 13.60 2.74
C ASP A 207 -4.84 14.64 3.56
N VAL A 208 -3.59 14.33 3.90
CA VAL A 208 -2.66 15.28 4.51
C VAL A 208 -1.55 15.61 3.52
N HIS A 209 -1.31 16.91 3.36
CA HIS A 209 -0.32 17.45 2.46
C HIS A 209 0.92 17.89 3.24
N HIS A 210 2.10 17.46 2.79
CA HIS A 210 3.38 17.86 3.36
C HIS A 210 3.90 19.13 2.67
N VAL A 211 3.99 20.22 3.44
CA VAL A 211 4.30 21.55 2.89
C VAL A 211 5.80 21.89 2.91
N VAL A 212 6.64 21.05 3.51
CA VAL A 212 8.08 21.30 3.61
C VAL A 212 8.74 20.93 2.27
N PRO A 213 9.44 21.86 1.60
CA PRO A 213 10.10 21.57 0.33
C PRO A 213 11.16 20.48 0.45
N ALA A 214 11.28 19.63 -0.58
CA ALA A 214 12.24 18.51 -0.58
C ALA A 214 13.69 18.93 -0.31
N ALA A 215 14.10 20.13 -0.77
CA ALA A 215 15.44 20.68 -0.54
C ALA A 215 15.77 20.95 0.95
N GLN A 216 14.75 20.99 1.82
CA GLN A 216 14.89 21.19 3.26
C GLN A 216 14.91 19.87 4.05
N LEU A 217 14.68 18.74 3.38
CA LEU A 217 14.64 17.41 4.00
C LEU A 217 16.05 16.82 4.12
N GLY A 218 16.84 17.39 5.02
CA GLY A 218 18.18 16.90 5.38
C GLY A 218 18.13 15.68 6.31
N GLY A 219 19.29 15.04 6.56
CA GLY A 219 19.39 13.81 7.36
C GLY A 219 18.94 13.90 8.83
N GLY A 220 18.68 15.10 9.34
CA GLY A 220 18.13 15.33 10.68
C GLY A 220 16.68 15.82 10.69
N TYR A 221 16.01 15.86 9.54
CA TYR A 221 14.62 16.30 9.47
C TYR A 221 13.71 15.34 10.22
N GLN A 222 12.90 15.90 11.11
CA GLN A 222 11.82 15.19 11.80
C GLN A 222 10.51 15.88 11.44
N LEU A 223 9.55 15.08 10.99
CA LEU A 223 8.22 15.58 10.66
C LEU A 223 7.54 16.10 11.93
N ASP A 224 7.13 17.36 11.93
CA ASP A 224 6.17 17.88 12.90
C ASP A 224 4.78 17.88 12.26
N PRO A 225 3.87 16.96 12.64
CA PRO A 225 2.55 16.86 12.03
C PRO A 225 1.69 18.11 12.17
N LEU A 226 1.98 18.96 13.16
CA LEU A 226 1.20 20.16 13.41
C LEU A 226 1.62 21.30 12.49
N THR A 227 2.90 21.42 12.17
CA THR A 227 3.40 22.53 11.32
C THR A 227 3.61 22.13 9.87
N ASP A 228 3.97 20.88 9.62
CA ASP A 228 4.46 20.43 8.32
C ASP A 228 3.38 19.74 7.49
N LEU A 229 2.26 19.37 8.13
CA LEU A 229 1.10 18.79 7.46
C LEU A 229 -0.11 19.72 7.48
N VAL A 230 -0.87 19.67 6.39
CA VAL A 230 -2.15 20.38 6.27
C VAL A 230 -3.22 19.48 5.63
N PRO A 231 -4.45 19.41 6.18
CA PRO A 231 -5.51 18.60 5.58
C PRO A 231 -6.00 19.23 4.27
N LEU A 232 -5.99 18.48 3.18
CA LEU A 232 -6.50 18.87 1.86
C LEU A 232 -7.40 17.78 1.29
N CYS A 233 -8.48 18.15 0.60
CA CYS A 233 -9.26 17.16 -0.15
C CYS A 233 -8.46 16.62 -1.34
N ALA A 234 -8.81 15.42 -1.82
CA ALA A 234 -8.12 14.75 -2.93
C ALA A 234 -7.86 15.67 -4.15
N ASN A 235 -8.84 16.51 -4.51
CA ASN A 235 -8.68 17.46 -5.62
C ASN A 235 -7.64 18.55 -5.31
N CYS A 236 -7.72 19.17 -4.14
CA CYS A 236 -6.77 20.22 -3.74
C CYS A 236 -5.36 19.64 -3.50
N HIS A 237 -5.26 18.44 -2.94
CA HIS A 237 -3.99 17.73 -2.75
C HIS A 237 -3.33 17.43 -4.10
N ALA A 238 -4.06 16.90 -5.07
CA ALA A 238 -3.56 16.70 -6.42
C ALA A 238 -3.09 18.02 -7.06
N MET A 239 -3.85 19.11 -6.90
CA MET A 239 -3.45 20.44 -7.40
C MET A 239 -2.24 21.05 -6.67
N ALA A 240 -2.00 20.67 -5.42
CA ALA A 240 -0.80 21.07 -4.68
C ALA A 240 0.46 20.54 -5.36
N HIS A 241 0.41 19.29 -5.85
CA HIS A 241 1.52 18.61 -6.51
C HIS A 241 1.58 18.82 -8.04
N HIS A 242 0.48 19.24 -8.67
CA HIS A 242 0.38 19.29 -10.13
C HIS A 242 1.34 20.30 -10.78
N GLY A 243 2.27 19.81 -11.60
CA GLY A 243 3.14 20.62 -12.47
C GLY A 243 4.17 21.47 -11.71
N VAL A 244 4.55 21.07 -10.50
CA VAL A 244 5.54 21.78 -9.66
C VAL A 244 6.55 20.82 -9.05
N THR A 245 7.76 21.32 -8.79
CA THR A 245 8.82 20.57 -8.09
C THR A 245 8.77 20.76 -6.58
N THR A 246 8.22 21.88 -6.12
CA THR A 246 7.90 22.15 -4.71
C THR A 246 6.38 22.20 -4.59
N PRO A 247 5.79 21.36 -3.74
CA PRO A 247 4.34 21.35 -3.59
C PRO A 247 3.80 22.71 -3.12
N ARG A 248 2.65 23.10 -3.66
CA ARG A 248 2.01 24.38 -3.32
C ARG A 248 1.37 24.31 -1.94
N THR A 249 1.50 25.40 -1.21
CA THR A 249 0.80 25.62 0.06
C THR A 249 -0.70 25.79 -0.14
N GLN A 250 -1.46 25.57 0.93
CA GLN A 250 -2.91 25.86 0.98
C GLN A 250 -3.22 27.34 0.68
N ALA A 251 -2.31 28.27 1.00
CA ALA A 251 -2.48 29.69 0.71
C ALA A 251 -2.37 29.98 -0.80
N GLU A 252 -1.41 29.35 -1.48
CA GLU A 252 -1.27 29.45 -2.94
C GLU A 252 -2.48 28.83 -3.65
N LEU A 253 -2.98 27.69 -3.17
CA LEU A 253 -4.21 27.10 -3.72
C LEU A 253 -5.42 28.03 -3.57
N ARG A 254 -5.60 28.65 -2.40
CA ARG A 254 -6.65 29.67 -2.19
C ARG A 254 -6.52 30.83 -3.17
N GLN A 255 -5.30 31.31 -3.41
CA GLN A 255 -5.04 32.39 -4.36
C GLN A 255 -5.34 31.98 -5.81
N ILE A 256 -4.96 30.76 -6.20
CA ILE A 256 -5.28 30.22 -7.53
C ILE A 256 -6.80 30.13 -7.71
N MET A 257 -7.52 29.58 -6.74
CA MET A 257 -8.98 29.48 -6.82
C MET A 257 -9.65 30.85 -6.87
N ALA A 258 -9.14 31.84 -6.13
CA ALA A 258 -9.66 33.21 -6.15
C ALA A 258 -9.43 33.92 -7.49
N THR A 259 -8.38 33.56 -8.23
CA THR A 259 -8.01 34.22 -9.50
C THR A 259 -8.43 33.43 -10.75
N ALA A 260 -8.79 32.15 -10.62
CA ALA A 260 -9.16 31.28 -11.74
C ALA A 260 -10.37 31.78 -12.56
N GLY A 261 -11.21 32.65 -11.98
CA GLY A 261 -12.38 33.20 -12.66
C GLY A 261 -13.42 32.12 -13.00
N TYR A 262 -14.20 32.35 -14.06
CA TYR A 262 -15.20 31.39 -14.56
C TYR A 262 -14.61 30.41 -15.56
N LEU A 263 -15.25 29.25 -15.72
CA LEU A 263 -14.89 28.26 -16.74
C LEU A 263 -14.78 28.97 -18.10
N ARG A 264 -13.65 28.80 -18.79
CA ARG A 264 -13.49 29.36 -20.14
C ARG A 264 -14.54 28.71 -21.04
N GLY A 265 -15.49 29.52 -21.53
CA GLY A 265 -16.56 29.08 -22.42
C GLY A 265 -17.95 28.96 -21.80
N THR A 266 -18.10 29.05 -20.47
CA THR A 266 -19.43 29.31 -19.88
C THR A 266 -19.72 30.80 -19.97
N THR A 267 -20.76 31.16 -20.72
CA THR A 267 -21.42 32.45 -20.51
C THR A 267 -22.24 32.31 -19.24
N VAL A 268 -21.95 33.14 -18.23
CA VAL A 268 -22.80 33.25 -17.04
C VAL A 268 -24.16 33.72 -17.53
N ALA A 269 -25.22 33.01 -17.19
CA ALA A 269 -26.55 33.40 -17.63
C ALA A 269 -26.87 34.82 -17.09
N PRO A 270 -27.65 35.66 -17.80
CA PRO A 270 -28.02 36.97 -17.30
C PRO A 270 -28.61 36.94 -15.88
N GLU A 271 -29.35 35.87 -15.54
CA GLU A 271 -29.89 35.68 -14.18
C GLU A 271 -28.80 35.46 -13.13
N GLU A 272 -27.72 34.73 -13.47
CA GLU A 272 -26.60 34.49 -12.56
C GLU A 272 -25.75 35.75 -12.34
N ILE A 273 -25.57 36.57 -13.38
CA ILE A 273 -24.91 37.88 -13.27
C ILE A 273 -25.71 38.79 -12.33
N GLU A 274 -27.03 38.82 -12.50
CA GLU A 274 -27.92 39.63 -11.67
C GLU A 274 -27.94 39.13 -10.22
N ALA A 275 -28.00 37.80 -10.02
CA ALA A 275 -27.91 37.20 -8.69
C ALA A 275 -26.59 37.57 -7.98
N GLN A 276 -25.47 37.58 -8.71
CA GLN A 276 -24.17 37.99 -8.17
C GLN A 276 -24.12 39.49 -7.84
N ARG A 277 -24.72 40.34 -8.67
CA ARG A 277 -24.83 41.80 -8.41
C ARG A 277 -25.61 42.04 -7.12
N VAL A 278 -26.79 41.44 -7.00
CA VAL A 278 -27.64 41.54 -5.81
C VAL A 278 -26.91 41.01 -4.57
N ALA A 279 -26.20 39.89 -4.68
CA ALA A 279 -25.40 39.34 -3.58
C ALA A 279 -24.30 40.32 -3.10
N ARG A 280 -23.62 41.03 -4.02
CA ARG A 280 -22.62 42.05 -3.67
C ARG A 280 -23.25 43.26 -2.96
N GLU A 281 -24.41 43.71 -3.42
CA GLU A 281 -25.18 44.80 -2.78
C GLU A 281 -25.59 44.42 -1.35
N ILE A 282 -26.08 43.19 -1.14
CA ILE A 282 -26.43 42.68 0.19
C ILE A 282 -25.20 42.59 1.10
N LEU A 283 -24.05 42.21 0.54
CA LEU A 283 -22.79 42.05 1.28
C LEU A 283 -22.01 43.36 1.46
N GLY A 284 -22.51 44.50 0.95
CA GLY A 284 -21.88 45.81 1.06
C GLY A 284 -20.52 45.91 0.35
N LYS A 285 -20.34 45.17 -0.75
CA LYS A 285 -19.11 45.15 -1.57
C LYS A 285 -19.30 45.77 -2.95
#